data_AF-A0A3Q0FT56-F1
#
_entry.id   AF-A0A3Q0FT56-F1
#
_cell.length_a   1.000
_cell.length_b   1.000
_cell.length_c   1.000
_cell.angle_alpha   90.00
_cell.angle_beta   90.00
_cell.angle_gamma   90.00
#
_symmetry.space_group_name_H-M   'P 1'
#
loop_
_entity.id
_entity.type
_entity.pdbx_description
1 polymer ?
#
loop_
_entity_poly.entity_id
_entity_poly.type
_entity_poly.pdbx_seq_one_letter_code
_entity_poly.pdbx_strand_id
1 'polypeptide(L)'
;MKYSGADAVATGHYARSSLEEEEVFQQKYISRPQGLFRNRFEVRNAVKLLRGADNLKDQTFFLSQISQDALRRTIFPLGGLTKSFVKKIAAENGIHHVLARKESMGICFIGKRDFERFILEYLEPHPGNFVSIEDNRVLGTHQGLFLYTLGQRARLGGLKEAWFVVDKDITTGNVFLAPSTDHPALYRDLMRTNRVHWIAEEPPAELIRNNMMECLFKFQHQMALEPCMLTLNQDGTVWVTLAKPIRALTAGQFAVFYKGDECLGSGKISRLGPSVYTLQQGKSKEEVSKNALAEDVEKLEPAT
;
A
#
# COMPACT_ATOMS: atom_id res chain seq x y z
N MET A 1 -25.68 10.90 -4.93
CA MET A 1 -26.81 9.94 -5.02
C MET A 1 -28.12 10.46 -4.42
N LYS A 2 -28.15 11.20 -3.30
CA LYS A 2 -29.44 11.72 -2.75
C LYS A 2 -30.24 12.65 -3.67
N TYR A 3 -29.63 13.22 -4.72
CA TYR A 3 -30.24 14.24 -5.57
C TYR A 3 -30.61 13.79 -6.99
N SER A 4 -30.24 12.58 -7.42
CA SER A 4 -30.39 12.13 -8.82
C SER A 4 -31.38 10.97 -9.02
N GLY A 5 -31.97 10.44 -7.94
CA GLY A 5 -32.91 9.31 -8.02
C GLY A 5 -32.33 7.97 -8.51
N ALA A 6 -31.01 7.90 -8.77
CA ALA A 6 -30.37 6.72 -9.33
C ALA A 6 -30.22 5.59 -8.32
N ASP A 7 -30.55 4.36 -8.73
CA ASP A 7 -30.46 3.14 -7.90
C ASP A 7 -29.01 2.68 -7.71
N ALA A 8 -28.18 2.86 -8.75
CA ALA A 8 -26.77 2.49 -8.80
C ALA A 8 -25.95 3.51 -9.60
N VAL A 9 -24.62 3.45 -9.47
CA VAL A 9 -23.66 4.22 -10.25
C VAL A 9 -22.71 3.26 -10.96
N ALA A 10 -22.57 3.41 -12.27
CA ALA A 10 -21.55 2.72 -13.03
C ALA A 10 -20.26 3.55 -13.08
N THR A 11 -19.11 2.89 -12.97
CA THR A 11 -17.81 3.57 -13.11
C THR A 11 -16.92 2.85 -14.11
N GLY A 12 -16.04 3.59 -14.78
CA GLY A 12 -15.06 3.03 -15.72
C GLY A 12 -13.87 2.34 -15.03
N HIS A 13 -14.03 1.86 -13.80
CA HIS A 13 -12.97 1.16 -13.09
C HIS A 13 -12.84 -0.28 -13.60
N TYR A 14 -11.61 -0.75 -13.76
CA TYR A 14 -11.28 -2.16 -14.02
C TYR A 14 -11.25 -2.91 -12.69
N ALA A 15 -12.44 -3.22 -12.18
CA ALA A 15 -12.67 -4.03 -10.99
C ALA A 15 -13.95 -4.83 -11.20
N ARG A 16 -14.18 -5.88 -10.42
CA ARG A 16 -15.42 -6.67 -10.44
C ARG A 16 -16.08 -6.57 -9.07
N SER A 17 -17.36 -6.91 -9.02
CA SER A 17 -18.06 -7.13 -7.76
C SER A 17 -18.83 -8.44 -7.80
N SER A 18 -19.02 -9.08 -6.65
CA SER A 18 -19.82 -10.31 -6.58
C SER A 18 -21.31 -10.11 -6.90
N LEU A 19 -21.78 -8.87 -7.07
CA LEU A 19 -23.13 -8.58 -7.55
C LEU A 19 -23.32 -8.97 -9.03
N GLU A 20 -22.24 -9.02 -9.79
CA GLU A 20 -22.26 -9.32 -11.22
C GLU A 20 -22.18 -10.82 -11.50
N GLU A 21 -21.82 -11.64 -10.51
CA GLU A 21 -21.54 -13.08 -10.70
C GLU A 21 -22.74 -14.01 -10.44
N GLU A 22 -23.86 -13.56 -9.84
CA GLU A 22 -25.09 -14.36 -9.69
C GLU A 22 -26.28 -13.47 -9.29
N GLU A 23 -27.46 -13.67 -9.90
CA GLU A 23 -28.86 -13.40 -9.48
C GLU A 23 -29.24 -12.33 -8.40
N VAL A 24 -28.41 -11.35 -8.04
CA VAL A 24 -28.73 -10.38 -6.97
C VAL A 24 -29.63 -9.22 -7.48
N PHE A 25 -29.81 -9.06 -8.79
CA PHE A 25 -30.87 -8.19 -9.31
C PHE A 25 -32.30 -8.70 -9.05
N GLN A 26 -32.45 -9.94 -8.57
CA GLN A 26 -33.73 -10.47 -8.04
C GLN A 26 -33.92 -10.20 -6.54
N GLN A 27 -32.94 -9.63 -5.82
CA GLN A 27 -33.20 -9.13 -4.47
C GLN A 27 -34.16 -7.95 -4.58
N LYS A 28 -35.46 -8.23 -4.43
CA LYS A 28 -36.52 -7.24 -4.22
C LYS A 28 -35.94 -6.13 -3.38
N TYR A 29 -35.96 -4.91 -3.92
CA TYR A 29 -35.63 -3.72 -3.16
C TYR A 29 -36.57 -3.67 -1.95
N ILE A 30 -36.11 -4.14 -0.79
CA ILE A 30 -36.85 -4.00 0.45
C ILE A 30 -36.77 -2.51 0.77
N SER A 31 -37.91 -1.83 0.60
CA SER A 31 -38.09 -0.43 0.96
C SER A 31 -37.57 -0.22 2.38
N ARG A 32 -36.77 0.83 2.59
CA ARG A 32 -36.36 1.26 3.94
C ARG A 32 -37.61 1.32 4.83
N PRO A 33 -37.67 0.59 5.96
CA PRO A 33 -38.70 0.84 6.95
C PRO A 33 -38.50 2.28 7.44
N GLN A 34 -39.51 3.14 7.29
CA GLN A 34 -39.53 4.49 7.87
C GLN A 34 -39.81 4.45 9.40
N GLY A 35 -39.21 3.48 10.09
CA GLY A 35 -39.33 3.31 11.54
C GLY A 35 -38.04 3.69 12.25
N LEU A 36 -38.15 4.19 13.49
CA LEU A 36 -37.03 4.54 14.38
C LEU A 36 -36.11 3.34 14.69
N PHE A 37 -36.51 2.12 14.33
CA PHE A 37 -35.76 0.90 14.53
C PHE A 37 -35.19 0.41 13.19
N ARG A 38 -33.89 0.65 12.97
CA ARG A 38 -33.11 -0.13 12.00
C ARG A 38 -33.30 -1.60 12.35
N ASN A 39 -33.92 -2.38 11.46
CA ASN A 39 -33.92 -3.84 11.57
C ASN A 39 -32.46 -4.31 11.52
N ARG A 40 -31.85 -4.55 12.69
CA ARG A 40 -30.45 -5.01 12.84
C ARG A 40 -30.23 -6.46 12.37
N PHE A 41 -31.26 -7.09 11.80
CA PHE A 41 -31.30 -8.51 11.48
C PHE A 41 -31.44 -8.81 9.98
N GLU A 42 -31.44 -7.81 9.09
CA GLU A 42 -31.37 -8.06 7.65
C GLU A 42 -29.92 -8.40 7.28
N VAL A 43 -29.57 -9.69 7.33
CA VAL A 43 -28.25 -10.20 6.91
C VAL A 43 -28.17 -10.10 5.39
N ARG A 44 -27.79 -8.92 4.88
CA ARG A 44 -27.39 -8.78 3.48
C ARG A 44 -25.96 -9.29 3.37
N ASN A 45 -25.78 -10.41 2.67
CA ASN A 45 -24.44 -10.94 2.36
C ASN A 45 -23.53 -9.80 1.86
N ALA A 46 -22.32 -9.75 2.40
CA ALA A 46 -21.34 -8.76 2.01
C ALA A 46 -21.03 -8.89 0.52
N VAL A 47 -21.06 -7.77 -0.20
CA VAL A 47 -20.57 -7.72 -1.59
C VAL A 47 -19.06 -7.75 -1.54
N LYS A 48 -18.47 -8.56 -2.41
CA LYS A 48 -17.01 -8.65 -2.56
C LYS A 48 -16.53 -7.68 -3.62
N LEU A 49 -15.41 -7.03 -3.35
CA LEU A 49 -14.63 -6.33 -4.36
C LEU A 49 -13.63 -7.31 -4.97
N LEU A 50 -13.71 -7.53 -6.27
CA LEU A 50 -12.89 -8.52 -6.98
C LEU A 50 -11.96 -7.82 -7.96
N ARG A 51 -10.79 -8.41 -8.20
CA ARG A 51 -9.82 -7.92 -9.19
C ARG A 51 -10.43 -7.92 -10.60
N GLY A 52 -10.10 -6.88 -11.36
CA GLY A 52 -10.47 -6.83 -12.78
C GLY A 52 -9.77 -7.94 -13.57
N ALA A 53 -10.41 -8.41 -14.65
CA ALA A 53 -9.83 -9.43 -15.53
C ALA A 53 -8.52 -8.96 -16.19
N ASP A 54 -8.38 -7.64 -16.40
CA ASP A 54 -7.13 -7.02 -16.81
C ASP A 54 -6.22 -6.74 -15.60
N ASN A 55 -5.31 -7.67 -15.31
CA ASN A 55 -4.38 -7.54 -14.19
C ASN A 55 -3.50 -6.28 -14.23
N LEU A 56 -3.19 -5.76 -15.43
CA LEU A 56 -2.37 -4.56 -15.58
C LEU A 56 -3.18 -3.27 -15.36
N LYS A 57 -4.50 -3.33 -15.54
CA LYS A 57 -5.41 -2.21 -15.30
C LYS A 57 -6.22 -2.35 -14.02
N ASP A 58 -6.10 -3.45 -13.28
CA ASP A 58 -6.81 -3.73 -12.03
C ASP A 58 -6.79 -2.54 -11.04
N GLN A 59 -7.94 -1.91 -10.84
CA GLN A 59 -8.09 -0.72 -10.01
C GLN A 59 -8.58 -0.99 -8.59
N THR A 60 -8.66 -2.25 -8.17
CA THR A 60 -9.04 -2.61 -6.78
C THR A 60 -8.13 -1.97 -5.73
N PHE A 61 -6.87 -1.71 -6.06
CA PHE A 61 -5.95 -0.98 -5.18
C PHE A 61 -6.54 0.37 -4.72
N PHE A 62 -7.06 1.16 -5.67
CA PHE A 62 -7.65 2.47 -5.40
C PHE A 62 -9.04 2.39 -4.78
N LEU A 63 -9.75 1.29 -5.03
CA LEU A 63 -11.08 1.02 -4.47
C LEU A 63 -11.03 0.30 -3.11
N SER A 64 -9.85 -0.03 -2.59
CA SER A 64 -9.69 -0.83 -1.37
C SER A 64 -10.23 -0.19 -0.08
N GLN A 65 -10.63 1.09 -0.15
CA GLN A 65 -11.27 1.87 0.93
C GLN A 65 -12.74 2.17 0.63
N ILE A 66 -13.34 1.58 -0.41
CA ILE A 66 -14.76 1.76 -0.72
C ILE A 66 -15.60 1.21 0.43
N SER A 67 -16.59 1.97 0.88
CA SER A 67 -17.53 1.46 1.89
C SER A 67 -18.43 0.39 1.28
N GLN A 68 -18.88 -0.53 2.13
CA GLN A 68 -19.75 -1.60 1.67
C GLN A 68 -21.07 -1.07 1.08
N ASP A 69 -21.63 -0.01 1.67
CA ASP A 69 -22.81 0.66 1.17
C ASP A 69 -22.62 1.30 -0.22
N ALA A 70 -21.43 1.82 -0.51
CA ALA A 70 -21.11 2.37 -1.82
C ALA A 70 -20.87 1.24 -2.83
N LEU A 71 -20.15 0.19 -2.46
CA LEU A 71 -19.89 -0.97 -3.30
C LEU A 71 -21.19 -1.66 -3.73
N ARG A 72 -22.15 -1.84 -2.81
CA ARG A 72 -23.49 -2.38 -3.09
C ARG A 72 -24.28 -1.63 -4.17
N ARG A 73 -23.92 -0.37 -4.44
CA ARG A 73 -24.59 0.51 -5.41
C ARG A 73 -23.67 0.86 -6.58
N THR A 74 -22.57 0.14 -6.75
CA THR A 74 -21.60 0.40 -7.81
C THR A 74 -21.59 -0.74 -8.81
N ILE A 75 -21.60 -0.40 -10.10
CA ILE A 75 -21.46 -1.34 -11.22
C ILE A 75 -20.10 -1.09 -11.87
N PHE A 76 -19.41 -2.16 -12.29
CA PHE A 76 -18.13 -2.08 -12.97
C PHE A 76 -18.18 -2.72 -14.37
N PRO A 77 -18.74 -2.02 -15.38
CA PRO A 77 -18.94 -2.59 -16.71
C PRO A 77 -17.66 -3.05 -17.42
N LEU A 78 -16.50 -2.57 -16.98
CA LEU A 78 -15.19 -2.91 -17.55
C LEU A 78 -14.51 -4.06 -16.80
N GLY A 79 -15.11 -4.57 -15.72
CA GLY A 79 -14.49 -5.55 -14.82
C GLY A 79 -14.06 -6.85 -15.48
N GLY A 80 -14.86 -7.35 -16.43
CA GLY A 80 -14.57 -8.55 -17.21
C GLY A 80 -13.75 -8.31 -18.48
N LEU A 81 -13.36 -7.06 -18.78
CA LEU A 81 -12.79 -6.69 -20.08
C LEU A 81 -11.32 -6.27 -19.96
N THR A 82 -10.55 -6.59 -20.99
CA THR A 82 -9.20 -6.03 -21.16
C THR A 82 -9.25 -4.66 -21.79
N LYS A 83 -8.24 -3.82 -21.52
CA LYS A 83 -8.16 -2.48 -22.11
C LYS A 83 -8.14 -2.51 -23.64
N SER A 84 -7.46 -3.49 -24.22
CA SER A 84 -7.41 -3.67 -25.67
C SER A 84 -8.80 -3.99 -26.23
N PHE A 85 -9.56 -4.85 -25.55
CA PHE A 85 -10.92 -5.17 -25.95
C PHE A 85 -11.87 -3.98 -25.80
N VAL A 86 -11.76 -3.19 -24.72
CA VAL A 86 -12.53 -1.95 -24.56
C VAL A 86 -12.23 -0.96 -25.70
N LYS A 87 -10.97 -0.83 -26.14
CA LYS A 87 -10.62 -0.01 -27.31
C LYS A 87 -11.22 -0.55 -28.61
N LYS A 88 -11.28 -1.88 -28.77
CA LYS A 88 -11.93 -2.50 -29.94
C LYS A 88 -13.43 -2.18 -29.98
N ILE A 89 -14.15 -2.37 -28.86
CA ILE A 89 -15.57 -2.00 -28.74
C ILE A 89 -15.77 -0.52 -29.09
N ALA A 90 -14.91 0.36 -28.55
CA ALA A 90 -15.00 1.80 -28.82
C ALA A 90 -14.79 2.12 -30.32
N ALA A 91 -13.87 1.44 -31.00
CA ALA A 91 -13.64 1.62 -32.44
C ALA A 91 -14.85 1.14 -33.27
N GLU A 92 -15.40 -0.02 -32.94
CA GLU A 92 -16.57 -0.61 -33.62
C GLU A 92 -17.83 0.24 -33.48
N ASN A 93 -17.95 1.00 -32.38
CA ASN A 93 -19.06 1.91 -32.12
C ASN A 93 -18.79 3.36 -32.56
N GLY A 94 -17.73 3.61 -33.34
CA GLY A 94 -17.41 4.95 -33.87
C GLY A 94 -16.90 5.95 -32.82
N ILE A 95 -16.50 5.50 -31.63
CA ILE A 95 -16.04 6.35 -30.51
C ILE A 95 -14.53 6.65 -30.65
N HIS A 96 -14.11 7.11 -31.84
CA HIS A 96 -12.69 7.29 -32.18
C HIS A 96 -11.97 8.36 -31.34
N HIS A 97 -12.69 9.36 -30.83
CA HIS A 97 -12.11 10.43 -30.00
C HIS A 97 -11.53 9.90 -28.67
N VAL A 98 -12.06 8.79 -28.14
CA VAL A 98 -11.53 8.13 -26.92
C VAL A 98 -10.23 7.39 -27.23
N LEU A 99 -10.08 6.85 -28.43
CA LEU A 99 -8.86 6.14 -28.85
C LEU A 99 -7.67 7.10 -28.98
N ALA A 100 -7.93 8.35 -29.39
CA ALA A 100 -6.91 9.38 -29.53
C ALA A 100 -6.47 9.99 -28.19
N ARG A 101 -7.26 9.84 -27.11
CA ARG A 101 -6.90 10.38 -25.80
C ARG A 101 -5.81 9.55 -25.14
N LYS A 102 -4.73 10.23 -24.73
CA LYS A 102 -3.73 9.65 -23.83
C LYS A 102 -4.36 9.37 -22.47
N GLU A 103 -3.93 8.29 -21.84
CA GLU A 103 -4.38 7.96 -20.49
C GLU A 103 -3.93 9.06 -19.50
N SER A 104 -4.81 9.38 -18.56
CA SER A 104 -4.48 10.30 -17.47
C SER A 104 -3.45 9.63 -16.56
N MET A 105 -2.26 10.23 -16.47
CA MET A 105 -1.18 9.81 -15.58
C MET A 105 -1.01 10.85 -14.48
N GLY A 106 -0.72 10.40 -13.25
CA GLY A 106 -0.55 11.27 -12.09
C GLY A 106 -1.83 11.45 -11.26
N ILE A 107 -1.78 12.35 -10.28
CA ILE A 107 -2.91 12.64 -9.38
C ILE A 107 -4.01 13.34 -10.19
N CYS A 108 -5.24 12.82 -10.12
CA CYS A 108 -6.36 13.20 -10.99
C CYS A 108 -6.64 14.72 -11.09
N PHE A 109 -6.31 15.50 -10.06
CA PHE A 109 -6.63 16.94 -9.99
C PHE A 109 -5.44 17.88 -10.21
N ILE A 110 -4.20 17.37 -10.25
CA ILE A 110 -2.99 18.21 -10.38
C ILE A 110 -2.69 18.49 -11.86
N GLY A 111 -3.03 17.57 -12.76
CA GLY A 111 -2.66 17.64 -14.17
C GLY A 111 -1.15 17.44 -14.40
N LYS A 112 -0.62 17.96 -15.51
CA LYS A 112 0.79 17.81 -15.91
C LYS A 112 1.68 18.91 -15.30
N ARG A 113 1.72 19.02 -13.98
CA ARG A 113 2.58 19.97 -13.27
C ARG A 113 3.77 19.26 -12.63
N ASP A 114 4.84 20.01 -12.41
CA ASP A 114 5.96 19.58 -11.57
C ASP A 114 5.47 19.44 -10.11
N PHE A 115 5.60 18.24 -9.54
CA PHE A 115 5.03 17.92 -8.23
C PHE A 115 5.70 18.70 -7.09
N GLU A 116 7.02 18.90 -7.18
CA GLU A 116 7.78 19.65 -6.19
C GLU A 116 7.32 21.11 -6.15
N ARG A 117 7.23 21.78 -7.30
CA ARG A 117 6.68 23.13 -7.36
C ARG A 117 5.24 23.20 -6.84
N PHE A 118 4.40 22.25 -7.23
CA PHE A 118 3.01 22.21 -6.79
C PHE A 118 2.87 22.09 -5.27
N ILE A 119 3.62 21.19 -4.62
CA ILE A 119 3.46 20.96 -3.18
C ILE A 119 3.99 22.14 -2.35
N LEU A 120 5.00 22.85 -2.87
CA LEU A 120 5.57 24.05 -2.25
C LEU A 120 4.63 25.26 -2.28
N GLU A 121 3.57 25.23 -3.10
CA GLU A 121 2.49 26.25 -3.05
C GLU A 121 1.62 26.10 -1.78
N TYR A 122 1.68 24.95 -1.10
CA TYR A 122 0.82 24.62 0.04
C TYR A 122 1.58 24.33 1.34
N LEU A 123 2.85 23.91 1.24
CA LEU A 123 3.68 23.54 2.38
C LEU A 123 4.94 24.41 2.42
N GLU A 124 5.21 24.99 3.59
CA GLU A 124 6.45 25.73 3.81
C GLU A 124 7.67 24.78 3.79
N PRO A 125 8.72 25.10 3.03
CA PRO A 125 9.99 24.38 3.08
C PRO A 125 10.54 24.34 4.50
N HIS A 126 10.98 23.15 4.93
CA HIS A 126 11.71 22.95 6.18
C HIS A 126 13.03 22.28 5.82
N PRO A 127 14.09 23.07 5.54
CA PRO A 127 15.35 22.53 5.06
C PRO A 127 15.99 21.57 6.04
N GLY A 128 16.66 20.54 5.51
CA GLY A 128 17.35 19.52 6.28
C GLY A 128 18.56 18.97 5.54
N ASN A 129 19.27 18.02 6.15
CA ASN A 129 20.47 17.44 5.58
C ASN A 129 20.20 16.08 4.93
N PHE A 130 20.94 15.81 3.86
CA PHE A 130 21.18 14.44 3.40
C PHE A 130 22.33 13.84 4.17
N VAL A 131 22.09 12.70 4.81
CA VAL A 131 23.07 12.02 5.68
C VAL A 131 23.29 10.59 5.19
N SER A 132 24.54 10.19 5.02
CA SER A 132 24.92 8.80 4.70
C SER A 132 24.68 7.88 5.89
N ILE A 133 24.08 6.71 5.67
CA ILE A 133 23.88 5.70 6.74
C ILE A 133 25.11 4.83 7.00
N GLU A 134 26.15 4.92 6.16
CA GLU A 134 27.37 4.13 6.31
C GLU A 134 28.36 4.78 7.28
N ASP A 135 28.51 6.10 7.18
CA ASP A 135 29.53 6.88 7.90
C ASP A 135 28.98 8.13 8.61
N ASN A 136 27.67 8.35 8.60
CA ASN A 136 27.00 9.55 9.13
C ASN A 136 27.47 10.88 8.51
N ARG A 137 28.13 10.84 7.35
CA ARG A 137 28.58 12.04 6.66
C ARG A 137 27.41 12.81 6.08
N VAL A 138 27.42 14.14 6.23
CA VAL A 138 26.51 15.04 5.52
C VAL A 138 26.93 15.14 4.06
N LEU A 139 26.03 14.75 3.16
CA LEU A 139 26.23 14.71 1.71
C LEU A 139 25.70 15.96 1.00
N GLY A 140 24.82 16.73 1.64
CA GLY A 140 24.20 17.93 1.10
C GLY A 140 22.96 18.35 1.89
N THR A 141 22.16 19.26 1.32
CA THR A 141 20.92 19.77 1.94
C THR A 141 19.73 19.64 1.00
N HIS A 142 18.52 19.72 1.56
CA HIS A 142 17.26 19.71 0.81
C HIS A 142 16.25 20.73 1.34
N GLN A 143 15.15 20.93 0.61
CA GLN A 143 14.09 21.89 0.95
C GLN A 143 12.99 21.34 1.86
N GLY A 144 12.86 20.01 1.99
CA GLY A 144 11.95 19.42 2.98
C GLY A 144 11.77 17.91 2.83
N LEU A 145 11.51 17.23 3.95
CA LEU A 145 11.30 15.77 4.01
C LEU A 145 10.16 15.28 3.11
N PHE A 146 9.13 16.11 2.91
CA PHE A 146 7.94 15.79 2.12
C PHE A 146 8.22 15.66 0.61
N LEU A 147 9.37 16.12 0.14
CA LEU A 147 9.81 15.99 -1.25
C LEU A 147 10.42 14.63 -1.57
N TYR A 148 10.65 13.79 -0.56
CA TYR A 148 11.40 12.55 -0.69
C TYR A 148 10.59 11.33 -0.25
N THR A 149 10.64 10.29 -1.06
CA THR A 149 10.03 8.98 -0.80
C THR A 149 11.13 7.92 -0.64
N LEU A 150 10.91 6.92 0.21
CA LEU A 150 11.87 5.82 0.34
C LEU A 150 12.09 5.13 -1.01
N GLY A 151 13.32 4.74 -1.30
CA GLY A 151 13.73 4.18 -2.59
C GLY A 151 13.90 5.17 -3.73
N GLN A 152 13.60 6.47 -3.52
CA GLN A 152 13.86 7.52 -4.51
C GLN A 152 15.37 7.74 -4.67
N ARG A 153 15.84 7.87 -5.91
CA ARG A 153 17.22 8.25 -6.20
C ARG A 153 17.43 9.72 -5.83
N ALA A 154 18.39 9.99 -4.95
CA ALA A 154 18.85 11.33 -4.63
C ALA A 154 19.79 11.82 -5.75
N ARG A 155 19.47 12.96 -6.37
CA ARG A 155 20.26 13.55 -7.46
C ARG A 155 21.23 14.59 -6.88
N LEU A 156 22.22 14.12 -6.14
CA LEU A 156 23.27 14.96 -5.57
C LEU A 156 24.46 15.09 -6.53
N GLY A 157 24.93 16.31 -6.73
CA GLY A 157 26.13 16.56 -7.52
C GLY A 157 27.39 16.05 -6.81
N GLY A 158 28.38 15.59 -7.58
CA GLY A 158 29.70 15.20 -7.05
C GLY A 158 29.80 13.78 -6.47
N LEU A 159 28.73 12.99 -6.47
CA LEU A 159 28.76 11.58 -6.05
C LEU A 159 29.00 10.66 -7.27
N LYS A 160 29.95 9.73 -7.13
CA LYS A 160 30.32 8.77 -8.20
C LYS A 160 29.22 7.75 -8.48
N GLU A 161 28.51 7.32 -7.44
CA GLU A 161 27.47 6.31 -7.52
C GLU A 161 26.07 6.88 -7.27
N ALA A 162 25.04 6.09 -7.56
CA ALA A 162 23.66 6.47 -7.31
C ALA A 162 23.31 6.24 -5.83
N TRP A 163 22.84 7.30 -5.16
CA TRP A 163 22.37 7.25 -3.79
C TRP A 163 20.85 7.23 -3.72
N PHE A 164 20.31 6.52 -2.75
CA PHE A 164 18.87 6.31 -2.60
C PHE A 164 18.41 6.66 -1.19
N VAL A 165 17.22 7.23 -1.07
CA VAL A 165 16.59 7.55 0.21
C VAL A 165 16.20 6.25 0.92
N VAL A 166 16.75 6.00 2.09
CA VAL A 166 16.53 4.75 2.86
C VAL A 166 15.77 4.96 4.16
N ASP A 167 15.83 6.18 4.71
CA ASP A 167 15.07 6.56 5.90
C ASP A 167 14.85 8.08 5.97
N LYS A 168 13.93 8.51 6.83
CA LYS A 168 13.62 9.92 7.09
C LYS A 168 13.35 10.12 8.57
N ASP A 169 14.03 11.09 9.17
CA ASP A 169 13.80 11.47 10.56
C ASP A 169 13.07 12.81 10.62
N ILE A 170 11.81 12.74 11.06
CA ILE A 170 10.92 13.89 11.21
C ILE A 170 11.41 14.84 12.30
N THR A 171 12.06 14.33 13.34
CA THR A 171 12.52 15.13 14.47
C THR A 171 13.73 15.97 14.11
N THR A 172 14.73 15.38 13.43
CA THR A 172 15.94 16.11 13.02
C THR A 172 15.81 16.81 11.67
N GLY A 173 14.80 16.45 10.85
CA GLY A 173 14.66 16.95 9.49
C GLY A 173 15.57 16.25 8.48
N ASN A 174 16.33 15.23 8.89
CA ASN A 174 17.32 14.57 8.04
C ASN A 174 16.70 13.52 7.11
N VAL A 175 17.22 13.46 5.89
CA VAL A 175 16.99 12.37 4.93
C VAL A 175 18.21 11.48 4.88
N PHE A 176 18.03 10.21 5.21
CA PHE A 176 19.10 9.24 5.20
C PHE A 176 19.24 8.58 3.83
N LEU A 177 20.49 8.52 3.34
CA LEU A 177 20.84 7.97 2.04
C LEU A 177 21.79 6.78 2.16
N ALA A 178 21.69 5.86 1.20
CA ALA A 178 22.64 4.76 1.04
C ALA A 178 23.08 4.61 -0.43
N PRO A 179 24.30 4.13 -0.68
CA PRO A 179 24.77 3.82 -2.03
C PRO A 179 24.07 2.58 -2.60
N SER A 180 23.99 2.48 -3.92
CA SER A 180 23.41 1.36 -4.66
C SER A 180 21.88 1.21 -4.58
N THR A 181 21.30 0.71 -5.66
CA THR A 181 19.85 0.46 -5.75
C THR A 181 19.40 -0.72 -4.88
N ASP A 182 20.31 -1.61 -4.53
CA ASP A 182 20.03 -2.86 -3.79
C ASP A 182 20.59 -2.83 -2.36
N HIS A 183 20.84 -1.64 -1.82
CA HIS A 183 21.33 -1.50 -0.46
C HIS A 183 20.40 -2.20 0.56
N PRO A 184 20.90 -3.02 1.51
CA PRO A 184 20.06 -3.74 2.47
C PRO A 184 19.14 -2.84 3.31
N ALA A 185 19.49 -1.57 3.49
CA ALA A 185 18.65 -0.60 4.21
C ALA A 185 17.33 -0.27 3.50
N LEU A 186 17.24 -0.54 2.20
CA LEU A 186 16.00 -0.38 1.43
C LEU A 186 15.03 -1.53 1.64
N TYR A 187 15.48 -2.65 2.19
CA TYR A 187 14.70 -3.88 2.28
C TYR A 187 14.12 -4.05 3.69
N ARG A 188 12.82 -4.32 3.76
CA ARG A 188 12.06 -4.58 4.99
C ARG A 188 11.03 -5.66 4.74
N ASP A 189 10.79 -6.50 5.74
CA ASP A 189 9.85 -7.63 5.72
C ASP A 189 8.73 -7.52 6.77
N LEU A 190 8.73 -6.45 7.56
CA LEU A 190 7.75 -6.23 8.62
C LEU A 190 7.19 -4.81 8.55
N MET A 191 5.88 -4.69 8.70
CA MET A 191 5.20 -3.41 8.85
C MET A 191 3.95 -3.52 9.72
N ARG A 192 3.51 -2.39 10.25
CA ARG A 192 2.22 -2.25 10.93
C ARG A 192 1.37 -1.24 10.18
N THR A 193 0.09 -1.54 10.06
CA THR A 193 -0.90 -0.60 9.54
C THR A 193 -1.69 0.06 10.68
N ASN A 194 -2.39 1.15 10.36
CA ASN A 194 -3.53 1.59 11.14
C ASN A 194 -4.66 0.54 11.10
N ARG A 195 -5.78 0.83 11.78
CA ARG A 195 -6.99 0.00 11.69
C ARG A 195 -7.34 -0.28 10.23
N VAL A 196 -7.49 -1.55 9.90
CA VAL A 196 -7.80 -1.97 8.53
C VAL A 196 -9.26 -1.64 8.23
N HIS A 197 -9.47 -1.05 7.05
CA HIS A 197 -10.80 -0.97 6.46
C HIS A 197 -11.06 -2.27 5.72
N TRP A 198 -12.01 -3.06 6.19
CA TRP A 198 -12.43 -4.29 5.54
C TRP A 198 -13.63 -4.01 4.63
N ILE A 199 -13.59 -4.47 3.38
CA ILE A 199 -14.70 -4.31 2.43
C ILE A 199 -15.97 -4.98 2.96
N ALA A 200 -15.80 -6.13 3.62
CA ALA A 200 -16.89 -6.86 4.27
C ALA A 200 -17.32 -6.28 5.64
N GLU A 201 -16.86 -5.07 5.99
CA GLU A 201 -17.09 -4.36 7.27
C GLU A 201 -16.43 -5.02 8.49
N GLU A 202 -16.16 -6.32 8.43
CA GLU A 202 -15.48 -7.11 9.47
C GLU A 202 -14.23 -7.82 8.92
N PRO A 203 -13.24 -8.13 9.78
CA PRO A 203 -12.09 -8.93 9.38
C PRO A 203 -12.50 -10.35 8.92
N PRO A 204 -11.72 -11.00 8.04
CA PRO A 204 -11.97 -12.38 7.64
C PRO A 204 -12.08 -13.32 8.84
N ALA A 205 -13.04 -14.23 8.82
CA ALA A 205 -13.32 -15.12 9.97
C ALA A 205 -12.10 -15.97 10.39
N GLU A 206 -11.25 -16.35 9.43
CA GLU A 206 -9.98 -17.02 9.71
C GLU A 206 -9.02 -16.15 10.53
N LEU A 207 -8.90 -14.87 10.17
CA LEU A 207 -8.07 -13.90 10.89
C LEU A 207 -8.59 -13.65 12.30
N ILE A 208 -9.91 -13.64 12.51
CA ILE A 208 -10.51 -13.50 13.86
C ILE A 208 -10.25 -14.75 14.69
N ARG A 209 -10.49 -15.95 14.14
CA ARG A 209 -10.38 -17.20 14.90
C ARG A 209 -8.94 -17.51 15.32
N ASN A 210 -7.99 -17.26 14.44
CA ASN A 210 -6.60 -17.66 14.63
C ASN A 210 -5.69 -16.50 15.06
N ASN A 211 -6.20 -15.26 15.07
CA ASN A 211 -5.42 -14.02 15.15
C ASN A 211 -4.36 -13.84 14.05
N MET A 212 -4.29 -14.76 13.10
CA MET A 212 -3.39 -14.72 11.96
C MET A 212 -4.01 -15.34 10.71
N MET A 213 -3.57 -14.89 9.55
CA MET A 213 -4.04 -15.39 8.26
C MET A 213 -3.01 -15.11 7.17
N GLU A 214 -2.81 -16.09 6.29
CA GLU A 214 -2.04 -15.90 5.06
C GLU A 214 -2.89 -15.19 4.01
N CYS A 215 -2.30 -14.21 3.34
CA CYS A 215 -2.91 -13.56 2.21
C CYS A 215 -1.85 -12.99 1.26
N LEU A 216 -2.31 -12.33 0.21
CA LEU A 216 -1.48 -11.56 -0.69
C LEU A 216 -1.62 -10.08 -0.36
N PHE A 217 -0.56 -9.29 -0.57
CA PHE A 217 -0.66 -7.85 -0.45
C PHE A 217 0.07 -7.13 -1.58
N LYS A 218 -0.29 -5.85 -1.74
CA LYS A 218 0.54 -4.86 -2.43
C LYS A 218 0.41 -3.51 -1.74
N PHE A 219 1.48 -2.72 -1.78
CA PHE A 219 1.50 -1.34 -1.27
C PHE A 219 1.66 -0.28 -2.36
N GLN A 220 1.92 -0.72 -3.61
CA GLN A 220 1.93 0.10 -4.81
C GLN A 220 1.02 -0.51 -5.87
N HIS A 221 0.24 0.29 -6.58
CA HIS A 221 -0.73 -0.23 -7.56
C HIS A 221 -0.10 -1.10 -8.66
N GLN A 222 1.12 -0.77 -9.12
CA GLN A 222 1.83 -1.47 -10.20
C GLN A 222 2.70 -2.64 -9.73
N MET A 223 2.84 -2.87 -8.42
CA MET A 223 3.63 -4.00 -7.95
C MET A 223 2.86 -5.31 -8.09
N ALA A 224 3.60 -6.42 -8.19
CA ALA A 224 3.03 -7.76 -8.11
C ALA A 224 2.47 -8.03 -6.70
N LEU A 225 1.50 -8.93 -6.63
CA LEU A 225 1.01 -9.41 -5.34
C LEU A 225 2.09 -10.25 -4.66
N GLU A 226 2.39 -9.92 -3.41
CA GLU A 226 3.40 -10.60 -2.60
C GLU A 226 2.73 -11.37 -1.47
N PRO A 227 3.16 -12.60 -1.16
CA PRO A 227 2.67 -13.34 -0.01
C PRO A 227 3.03 -12.67 1.33
N CYS A 228 2.06 -12.59 2.23
CA CYS A 228 2.26 -12.09 3.58
C CYS A 228 1.41 -12.83 4.62
N MET A 229 1.87 -12.79 5.86
CA MET A 229 1.11 -13.19 7.04
C MET A 229 0.56 -11.94 7.73
N LEU A 230 -0.75 -11.89 7.93
CA LEU A 230 -1.38 -10.89 8.79
C LEU A 230 -1.44 -11.39 10.22
N THR A 231 -1.23 -10.50 11.19
CA THR A 231 -1.51 -10.75 12.60
C THR A 231 -2.37 -9.62 13.15
N LEU A 232 -3.57 -9.96 13.62
CA LEU A 232 -4.58 -9.01 14.07
C LEU A 232 -4.35 -8.62 15.54
N ASN A 233 -4.31 -7.32 15.79
CA ASN A 233 -4.27 -6.76 17.15
C ASN A 233 -5.68 -6.39 17.63
N GLN A 234 -5.85 -6.29 18.95
CA GLN A 234 -7.14 -5.94 19.58
C GLN A 234 -7.68 -4.55 19.17
N ASP A 235 -6.79 -3.62 18.80
CA ASP A 235 -7.14 -2.27 18.32
C ASP A 235 -7.55 -2.24 16.84
N GLY A 236 -7.60 -3.40 16.18
CA GLY A 236 -7.91 -3.54 14.76
C GLY A 236 -6.76 -3.20 13.81
N THR A 237 -5.58 -2.84 14.34
CA THR A 237 -4.36 -2.75 13.53
C THR A 237 -3.86 -4.15 13.17
N VAL A 238 -3.10 -4.26 12.09
CA VAL A 238 -2.45 -5.52 11.73
C VAL A 238 -0.94 -5.34 11.61
N TRP A 239 -0.21 -6.35 12.07
CA TRP A 239 1.14 -6.59 11.62
C TRP A 239 1.10 -7.37 10.31
N VAL A 240 1.98 -7.02 9.39
CA VAL A 240 2.15 -7.67 8.10
C VAL A 240 3.59 -8.13 8.01
N THR A 241 3.79 -9.45 7.99
CA THR A 241 5.10 -10.08 7.88
C THR A 241 5.23 -10.72 6.51
N LEU A 242 6.35 -10.47 5.84
CA LEU A 242 6.60 -10.91 4.48
C LEU A 242 7.55 -12.09 4.48
N ALA A 243 7.34 -13.03 3.57
CA ALA A 243 8.27 -14.16 3.41
C ALA A 243 9.63 -13.71 2.87
N LYS A 244 9.66 -12.62 2.09
CA LYS A 244 10.88 -12.02 1.54
C LYS A 244 10.87 -10.51 1.80
N PRO A 245 12.00 -9.90 2.21
CA PRO A 245 12.10 -8.46 2.32
C PRO A 245 11.82 -7.79 0.98
N ILE A 246 11.02 -6.73 1.01
CA ILE A 246 10.69 -5.94 -0.17
C ILE A 246 11.39 -4.59 -0.13
N ARG A 247 11.73 -4.10 -1.32
CA ARG A 247 12.41 -2.82 -1.49
C ARG A 247 11.46 -1.65 -1.26
N ALA A 248 11.95 -0.62 -0.58
CA ALA A 248 11.33 0.70 -0.47
C ALA A 248 9.91 0.69 0.12
N LEU A 249 9.63 -0.21 1.06
CA LEU A 249 8.38 -0.20 1.80
C LEU A 249 8.21 1.15 2.51
N THR A 250 7.12 1.85 2.22
CA THR A 250 6.98 3.28 2.57
C THR A 250 5.80 3.54 3.50
N ALA A 251 6.08 4.10 4.67
CA ALA A 251 5.05 4.57 5.59
C ALA A 251 4.20 5.68 4.94
N GLY A 252 2.89 5.65 5.20
CA GLY A 252 1.92 6.56 4.61
C GLY A 252 1.22 6.03 3.36
N GLN A 253 1.81 5.05 2.64
CA GLN A 253 1.11 4.29 1.61
C GLN A 253 0.10 3.31 2.23
N PHE A 254 -0.79 2.74 1.43
CA PHE A 254 -1.76 1.76 1.88
C PHE A 254 -1.26 0.35 1.55
N ALA A 255 -1.27 -0.55 2.53
CA ALA A 255 -1.16 -1.98 2.29
C ALA A 255 -2.56 -2.52 1.97
N VAL A 256 -2.73 -3.04 0.76
CA VAL A 256 -4.00 -3.62 0.28
C VAL A 256 -3.88 -5.14 0.30
N PHE A 257 -4.87 -5.81 0.88
CA PHE A 257 -4.85 -7.25 1.13
C PHE A 257 -5.80 -8.00 0.21
N TYR A 258 -5.39 -9.18 -0.24
CA TYR A 258 -6.09 -9.99 -1.22
C TYR A 258 -6.11 -11.47 -0.84
N LYS A 259 -7.21 -12.16 -1.13
CA LYS A 259 -7.32 -13.62 -1.05
C LYS A 259 -7.86 -14.15 -2.38
N GLY A 260 -7.00 -14.76 -3.18
CA GLY A 260 -7.30 -15.03 -4.59
C GLY A 260 -7.57 -13.72 -5.34
N ASP A 261 -8.76 -13.60 -5.95
CA ASP A 261 -9.19 -12.39 -6.64
C ASP A 261 -9.91 -11.38 -5.74
N GLU A 262 -10.24 -11.74 -4.49
CA GLU A 262 -10.96 -10.87 -3.57
C GLU A 262 -10.03 -9.84 -2.94
N CYS A 263 -10.35 -8.55 -3.11
CA CYS A 263 -9.77 -7.46 -2.35
C CYS A 263 -10.45 -7.38 -0.99
N LEU A 264 -9.75 -7.79 0.06
CA LEU A 264 -10.27 -7.83 1.42
C LEU A 264 -10.43 -6.44 2.02
N GLY A 265 -9.56 -5.51 1.63
CA GLY A 265 -9.50 -4.17 2.21
C GLY A 265 -8.08 -3.62 2.28
N SER A 266 -7.89 -2.54 3.02
CA SER A 266 -6.56 -1.95 3.18
C SER A 266 -6.38 -1.16 4.48
N GLY A 267 -5.12 -0.99 4.86
CA GLY A 267 -4.71 -0.16 5.98
C GLY A 267 -3.54 0.75 5.61
N LYS A 268 -3.57 2.01 6.07
CA LYS A 268 -2.43 2.92 5.92
C LYS A 268 -1.25 2.39 6.72
N ILE A 269 -0.10 2.22 6.09
CA ILE A 269 1.14 1.78 6.72
C ILE A 269 1.57 2.89 7.69
N SER A 270 1.61 2.57 8.98
CA SER A 270 1.88 3.53 10.05
C SER A 270 3.28 3.38 10.61
N ARG A 271 3.81 2.16 10.62
CA ARG A 271 5.16 1.87 11.11
C ARG A 271 5.81 0.80 10.25
N LEU A 272 7.12 0.95 10.07
CA LEU A 272 7.97 -0.03 9.41
C LEU A 272 8.78 -0.78 10.47
N GLY A 273 9.03 -2.07 10.23
CA GLY A 273 10.03 -2.83 10.98
C GLY A 273 11.46 -2.37 10.67
N PRO A 274 12.45 -2.96 11.37
CA PRO A 274 13.86 -2.70 11.10
C PRO A 274 14.21 -3.09 9.65
N SER A 275 15.14 -2.35 9.04
CA SER A 275 15.68 -2.74 7.73
C SER A 275 16.59 -3.95 7.85
N VAL A 276 16.82 -4.65 6.73
CA VAL A 276 17.80 -5.74 6.67
C VAL A 276 19.19 -5.24 7.11
N TYR A 277 19.57 -4.01 6.75
CA TYR A 277 20.81 -3.38 7.22
C TYR A 277 20.85 -3.23 8.75
N THR A 278 19.78 -2.72 9.35
CA THR A 278 19.68 -2.55 10.81
C THR A 278 19.80 -3.90 11.54
N LEU A 279 19.15 -4.94 11.00
CA LEU A 279 19.23 -6.30 11.56
C LEU A 279 20.64 -6.90 11.46
N GLN A 280 21.33 -6.68 10.33
CA GLN A 280 22.71 -7.13 10.14
C GLN A 280 23.68 -6.46 11.13
N GLN A 281 23.53 -5.15 11.36
CA GLN A 281 24.33 -4.40 12.33
C GLN A 281 24.05 -4.81 13.79
N GLY A 282 22.83 -5.25 14.10
CA GLY A 282 22.51 -5.81 15.41
C GLY A 282 23.21 -7.14 15.67
N LYS A 283 23.17 -8.05 14.68
CA LYS A 283 23.83 -9.36 14.76
C LYS A 283 25.34 -9.26 14.89
N SER A 284 25.99 -8.39 14.12
CA SER A 284 27.44 -8.20 14.21
C SER A 284 27.88 -7.71 15.59
N LYS A 285 27.11 -6.81 16.23
CA LYS A 285 27.38 -6.35 17.60
C LYS A 285 27.20 -7.45 18.64
N GLU A 286 26.19 -8.31 18.48
CA GLU A 286 25.98 -9.47 19.36
C GLU A 286 27.09 -10.51 19.20
N GLU A 287 27.56 -10.78 17.99
CA GLU A 287 28.67 -11.71 17.71
C GLU A 287 30.00 -11.18 18.27
N VAL A 288 30.30 -9.89 18.10
CA VAL A 288 31.48 -9.25 18.70
C VAL A 288 31.43 -9.31 20.23
N SER A 289 30.26 -9.08 20.83
CA SER A 289 30.07 -9.20 22.28
C SER A 289 30.26 -10.64 22.77
N LYS A 290 29.74 -11.63 22.04
CA LYS A 290 29.92 -13.06 22.36
C LYS A 290 31.36 -13.52 22.23
N ASN A 291 32.08 -13.05 21.20
CA ASN A 291 33.49 -13.39 21.00
C ASN A 291 34.37 -12.75 22.08
N ALA A 292 34.10 -11.50 22.47
CA ALA A 292 34.79 -10.85 23.58
C ALA A 292 34.57 -11.60 24.92
N LEU A 293 33.34 -12.07 25.17
CA LEU A 293 33.02 -12.90 26.34
C LEU A 293 33.69 -14.28 26.28
N ALA A 294 33.87 -14.88 25.10
CA ALA A 294 34.56 -16.16 24.93
C ALA A 294 36.08 -16.04 25.13
N GLU A 295 36.70 -14.97 24.63
CA GLU A 295 38.12 -14.67 24.84
C GLU A 295 38.44 -14.37 26.31
N ASP A 296 37.49 -13.81 27.06
CA ASP A 296 37.64 -13.59 28.50
C ASP A 296 37.48 -14.89 29.32
N VAL A 297 36.71 -15.86 28.82
CA VAL A 297 36.56 -17.19 29.45
C VAL A 297 37.78 -18.09 29.19
N GLU A 298 38.38 -18.04 27.99
CA GLU A 298 39.63 -18.78 27.69
C GLU A 298 40.84 -18.26 28.50
N LYS A 299 40.81 -17.03 29.00
CA LYS A 299 41.85 -16.49 29.89
C LYS A 299 41.69 -16.91 31.36
N LEU A 300 40.61 -17.60 31.71
CA LEU A 300 40.26 -17.99 33.08
C LEU A 300 40.41 -19.49 33.38
N GLU A 301 40.85 -20.32 32.42
CA GLU A 301 41.20 -21.71 32.75
C GLU A 301 42.56 -21.76 33.49
N PRO A 302 42.63 -22.35 34.70
CA PRO A 302 43.84 -22.31 35.52
C PRO A 302 44.88 -23.29 34.99
N ALA A 303 46.10 -22.80 34.82
CA ALA A 303 47.29 -23.63 34.70
C ALA A 303 47.36 -24.60 35.89
N THR A 304 47.42 -25.89 35.57
CA THR A 304 47.54 -27.01 36.52
C THR A 304 48.93 -27.06 37.14
#